data_AF-A0A7K2J7K9-F1
#
_entry.id   AF-A0A7K2J7K9-F1
#
_cell.length_a   1.000
_cell.length_b   1.000
_cell.length_c   1.000
_cell.angle_alpha   90.00
_cell.angle_beta   90.00
_cell.angle_gamma   90.00
#
_symmetry.space_group_name_H-M   'P 1'
#
loop_
_entity.id
_entity.type
_entity.pdbx_description
1 polymer ?
#
loop_
_entity_poly.entity_id
_entity_poly.type
_entity_poly.pdbx_seq_one_letter_code
_entity_poly.pdbx_strand_id
1 'polypeptide(L)'
;MNAESTGRSWLRDFRRGFLLEGYTLTLVRGLTPREYLDRIGARQQEDCDGFDHFIARDREFQDEQDDWGDRMFVGATLVHGEDADWVLAIEINGA
;
A
#
# COMPACT_ATOMS: atom_id res chain seq x y z
N MET A 1 14.46 3.85 33.90
CA MET A 1 14.41 2.62 33.09
C MET A 1 14.71 3.05 31.67
N ASN A 2 15.95 2.84 31.22
CA ASN A 2 16.36 3.23 29.86
C ASN A 2 16.22 1.99 28.97
N ALA A 3 15.39 2.07 27.94
CA ALA A 3 15.33 1.02 26.94
C ALA A 3 16.55 1.16 26.03
N GLU A 4 17.51 0.25 26.15
CA GLU A 4 18.58 0.08 25.16
C GLU A 4 18.08 -0.84 24.04
N SER A 5 18.02 -0.31 22.82
CA SER A 5 17.79 -1.08 21.60
C SER A 5 19.12 -1.23 20.86
N THR A 6 19.56 -2.46 20.68
CA THR A 6 20.79 -2.84 19.95
C THR A 6 20.53 -3.14 18.47
N GLY A 7 19.26 -3.17 18.04
CA GLY A 7 18.86 -3.36 16.66
C GLY A 7 18.31 -2.07 16.07
N ARG A 8 19.18 -1.23 15.50
CA ARG A 8 18.77 -0.03 14.76
C ARG A 8 19.32 -0.11 13.35
N SER A 9 18.42 -0.19 12.38
CA SER A 9 18.73 -0.01 10.97
C SER A 9 18.16 1.32 10.49
N TRP A 10 18.88 1.97 9.58
CA TRP A 10 18.42 3.20 8.94
C TRP A 10 17.32 2.89 7.94
N LEU A 11 16.18 3.57 8.06
CA LEU A 11 15.23 3.69 6.96
C LEU A 11 15.87 4.59 5.90
N ARG A 12 16.00 4.06 4.68
CA ARG A 12 16.56 4.81 3.55
C ARG A 12 15.52 5.73 2.89
N ASP A 13 14.23 5.50 3.14
CA ASP A 13 13.14 6.28 2.55
C ASP A 13 12.91 7.57 3.34
N PHE A 14 13.63 8.60 2.91
CA PHE A 14 13.35 10.00 3.23
C PHE A 14 12.75 10.64 1.98
N ARG A 15 11.42 10.73 1.92
CA ARG A 15 10.69 11.19 0.73
C ARG A 15 10.01 12.51 1.07
N ARG A 16 10.26 13.54 0.24
CA ARG A 16 9.68 14.89 0.35
C ARG A 16 9.78 15.57 1.73
N GLY A 17 10.74 15.19 2.58
CA GLY A 17 10.95 15.79 3.90
C GLY A 17 10.29 15.06 5.06
N PHE A 18 9.58 13.96 4.79
CA PHE A 18 8.87 13.16 5.80
C PHE A 18 9.54 11.80 6.01
N LEU A 19 9.56 11.34 7.27
CA LEU A 19 10.22 10.12 7.75
C LEU A 19 9.27 8.93 7.90
N LEU A 20 8.06 9.01 7.34
CA LEU A 20 6.96 8.09 7.58
C LEU A 20 6.34 7.63 6.26
N GLU A 21 7.02 6.77 5.50
CA GLU A 21 6.28 5.86 4.62
C GLU A 21 5.59 4.83 5.52
N GLY A 22 4.33 5.11 5.86
CA GLY A 22 3.44 4.10 6.43
C GLY A 22 2.78 3.31 5.31
N TYR A 23 2.15 2.21 5.69
CA TYR A 23 1.30 1.46 4.79
C TYR A 23 0.16 0.84 5.58
N THR A 24 -0.96 0.67 4.90
CA THR A 24 -2.12 -0.03 5.43
C THR A 24 -2.34 -1.30 4.64
N LEU A 25 -2.41 -2.42 5.36
CA LEU A 25 -2.79 -3.72 4.82
C LEU A 25 -4.19 -4.06 5.29
N THR A 26 -5.08 -4.34 4.34
CA THR A 26 -6.46 -4.75 4.63
C THR A 26 -6.70 -6.15 4.08
N LEU A 27 -7.23 -7.04 4.92
CA LEU A 27 -7.67 -8.37 4.52
C LEU A 27 -9.20 -8.43 4.48
N VAL A 28 -9.75 -8.80 3.32
CA VAL A 28 -11.20 -8.92 3.12
C VAL A 28 -11.55 -10.32 2.64
N ARG A 29 -12.41 -11.00 3.38
CA ARG A 29 -12.84 -12.36 3.04
C ARG A 29 -13.97 -12.33 2.01
N GLY A 30 -13.94 -13.30 1.10
CA GLY A 30 -15.09 -13.62 0.24
C GLY A 30 -15.35 -12.62 -0.89
N LEU A 31 -14.32 -11.89 -1.31
CA LEU A 31 -14.34 -11.03 -2.50
C LEU A 31 -13.23 -11.42 -3.46
N THR A 32 -13.41 -11.06 -4.72
CA THR A 32 -12.32 -10.93 -5.69
C THR A 32 -11.65 -9.56 -5.55
N PRO A 33 -10.39 -9.40 -6.00
CA PRO A 33 -9.71 -8.10 -5.99
C PRO A 33 -10.50 -7.02 -6.74
N ARG A 34 -11.12 -7.35 -7.88
CA ARG A 34 -11.96 -6.42 -8.64
C ARG A 34 -13.18 -5.96 -7.83
N GLU A 35 -13.92 -6.88 -7.20
CA GLU A 35 -15.08 -6.51 -6.37
C GLU A 35 -14.70 -5.62 -5.18
N TYR A 36 -13.52 -5.85 -4.58
CA TYR A 36 -13.01 -4.98 -3.53
C TYR A 36 -12.74 -3.55 -4.07
N LEU A 37 -12.01 -3.43 -5.18
CA LEU A 37 -11.67 -2.14 -5.78
C LEU A 37 -12.93 -1.35 -6.19
N ASP A 38 -13.91 -2.03 -6.80
CA ASP A 38 -15.18 -1.43 -7.18
C ASP A 38 -15.95 -0.89 -5.95
N ARG A 39 -15.93 -1.62 -4.83
CA ARG A 39 -16.64 -1.22 -3.60
C ARG A 39 -16.05 0.01 -2.91
N ILE A 40 -14.73 0.18 -2.98
CA ILE A 40 -14.08 1.38 -2.43
C ILE A 40 -14.09 2.56 -3.42
N GLY A 41 -14.72 2.38 -4.58
CA GLY A 41 -14.78 3.40 -5.63
C GLY A 41 -13.45 3.66 -6.33
N ALA A 42 -12.52 2.69 -6.28
CA ALA A 42 -11.24 2.82 -6.96
C ALA A 42 -11.45 2.76 -8.48
N ARG A 43 -10.75 3.63 -9.21
CA ARG A 43 -10.71 3.56 -10.66
C ARG A 43 -9.62 2.57 -11.07
N GLN A 44 -10.02 1.43 -11.65
CA GLN A 44 -9.07 0.45 -12.17
C GLN A 44 -8.14 1.11 -13.20
N GLN A 45 -6.84 0.95 -12.99
CA GLN A 45 -5.78 1.36 -13.91
C GLN A 45 -5.28 0.10 -14.62
N GLU A 46 -3.99 -0.20 -14.51
CA GLU A 46 -3.36 -1.41 -15.02
C GLU A 46 -3.05 -2.41 -13.90
N ASP A 47 -2.74 -3.63 -14.29
CA ASP A 47 -2.27 -4.65 -13.37
C ASP A 47 -0.79 -4.41 -13.05
N CYS A 48 -0.42 -4.56 -11.76
CA CYS A 48 0.97 -4.49 -11.32
C CYS A 48 1.53 -5.90 -11.14
N ASP A 49 2.73 -6.14 -11.67
CA ASP A 49 3.48 -7.38 -11.46
C ASP A 49 4.32 -7.28 -10.18
N GLY A 50 3.72 -7.71 -9.07
CA GLY A 50 4.38 -7.74 -7.77
C GLY A 50 4.52 -6.36 -7.09
N PHE A 51 5.15 -6.40 -5.91
CA PHE A 51 5.20 -5.25 -5.00
C PHE A 51 6.14 -4.13 -5.49
N ASP A 52 7.29 -4.47 -6.09
CA ASP A 52 8.24 -3.46 -6.59
C ASP A 52 7.63 -2.61 -7.71
N HIS A 53 6.88 -3.25 -8.62
CA HIS A 53 6.15 -2.54 -9.67
C HIS A 53 5.04 -1.67 -9.06
N PHE A 54 4.28 -2.20 -8.10
CA PHE A 54 3.26 -1.41 -7.38
C PHE A 54 3.85 -0.16 -6.71
N ILE A 55 4.98 -0.29 -6.01
CA ILE A 55 5.66 0.85 -5.39
C ILE A 55 6.11 1.86 -6.44
N ALA A 56 6.73 1.43 -7.54
CA ALA A 56 7.12 2.36 -8.60
C ALA A 56 5.92 3.17 -9.13
N ARG A 57 4.77 2.51 -9.33
CA ARG A 57 3.55 3.16 -9.83
C ARG A 57 2.87 4.06 -8.81
N ASP A 58 2.83 3.67 -7.54
CA ASP A 58 2.40 4.56 -6.46
C ASP A 58 3.25 5.84 -6.45
N ARG A 59 4.57 5.70 -6.55
CA ARG A 59 5.49 6.85 -6.55
C ARG A 59 5.25 7.78 -7.75
N GLU A 60 5.10 7.23 -8.96
CA GLU A 60 4.77 8.01 -10.15
C GLU A 60 3.42 8.72 -9.99
N PHE A 61 2.39 8.00 -9.53
CA PHE A 61 1.07 8.55 -9.31
C PHE A 61 1.08 9.73 -8.32
N GLN A 62 1.79 9.57 -7.21
CA GLN A 62 1.91 10.62 -6.20
C GLN A 62 2.80 11.78 -6.64
N ASP A 63 3.76 11.55 -7.53
CA ASP A 63 4.56 12.62 -8.12
C ASP A 63 3.74 13.55 -9.05
N GLU A 64 2.64 13.04 -9.59
CA GLU A 64 1.68 13.81 -10.41
C GLU A 64 0.61 14.55 -9.58
N GLN A 65 0.52 14.33 -8.26
CA GLN A 65 -0.45 15.01 -7.41
C GLN A 65 0.12 16.32 -6.83
N ASP A 66 -0.69 17.38 -6.85
CA ASP A 66 -0.36 18.68 -6.26
C ASP A 66 -0.27 18.58 -4.72
N ASP A 67 -1.23 17.89 -4.10
CA ASP A 67 -1.33 17.64 -2.67
C ASP A 67 -1.28 16.14 -2.38
N TRP A 68 -0.39 15.73 -1.46
CA TRP A 68 -0.29 14.34 -1.03
C TRP A 68 -1.50 13.95 -0.17
N GLY A 69 -2.12 12.81 -0.47
CA GLY A 69 -3.19 12.25 0.36
C GLY A 69 -4.62 12.51 -0.09
N ASP A 70 -4.84 13.47 -1.02
CA ASP A 70 -6.17 13.71 -1.61
C ASP A 70 -6.63 12.53 -2.48
N ARG A 71 -5.67 11.81 -3.05
CA ARG A 71 -5.89 10.56 -3.78
C ARG A 71 -4.81 9.57 -3.40
N MET A 72 -5.23 8.33 -3.21
CA MET A 72 -4.35 7.23 -2.82
C MET A 72 -4.27 6.19 -3.93
N PHE A 73 -3.09 5.61 -4.11
CA PHE A 73 -2.91 4.45 -4.97
C PHE A 73 -3.11 3.19 -4.13
N VAL A 74 -3.95 2.28 -4.62
CA VAL A 74 -4.33 1.06 -3.90
C VAL A 74 -4.10 -0.16 -4.77
N GLY A 75 -3.38 -1.12 -4.23
CA GLY A 75 -3.17 -2.44 -4.83
C GLY A 75 -4.10 -3.46 -4.18
N ALA A 76 -4.58 -4.43 -4.95
CA ALA A 76 -5.35 -5.55 -4.41
C ALA A 76 -4.95 -6.84 -5.11
N THR A 77 -4.75 -7.91 -4.34
CA THR A 77 -4.44 -9.24 -4.87
C THR A 77 -5.19 -10.33 -4.11
N LEU A 78 -5.40 -11.46 -4.77
CA LEU A 78 -5.98 -12.65 -4.15
C LEU A 78 -4.87 -13.38 -3.38
N VAL A 79 -5.14 -13.72 -2.13
CA VAL A 79 -4.28 -14.58 -1.32
C VAL A 79 -5.09 -15.77 -0.80
N HIS A 80 -4.52 -16.96 -0.95
CA HIS A 80 -5.13 -18.20 -0.51
C HIS A 80 -4.79 -18.45 0.96
N GLY A 81 -5.77 -18.31 1.85
CA GLY A 81 -5.64 -18.68 3.25
C GLY A 81 -6.03 -20.14 3.49
N GLU A 82 -5.75 -20.64 4.69
CA GLU A 82 -6.08 -22.04 5.07
C GLU A 82 -7.59 -22.31 5.03
N ASP A 83 -8.41 -21.34 5.46
CA ASP A 83 -9.86 -21.49 5.60
C ASP A 83 -10.69 -20.83 4.48
N ALA A 84 -10.07 -19.97 3.67
CA ALA A 84 -10.73 -19.22 2.60
C ALA A 84 -9.73 -18.43 1.77
N ASP A 85 -10.19 -18.01 0.59
CA ASP A 85 -9.57 -16.94 -0.17
C ASP A 85 -9.87 -15.57 0.44
N TRP A 86 -8.85 -14.71 0.41
CA TRP A 86 -8.91 -13.34 0.88
C TRP A 86 -8.40 -12.40 -0.19
N VAL A 87 -8.92 -11.17 -0.19
CA VAL A 87 -8.27 -10.05 -0.86
C VAL A 87 -7.32 -9.42 0.13
N LEU A 88 -6.05 -9.33 -0.23
CA LEU A 88 -5.07 -8.45 0.42
C LEU A 88 -5.03 -7.15 -0.36
N ALA A 89 -5.47 -6.07 0.27
CA ALA A 89 -5.33 -4.72 -0.25
C ALA A 89 -4.19 -3.99 0.46
N ILE A 90 -3.45 -3.20 -0.30
CA ILE A 90 -2.32 -2.39 0.17
C ILE A 90 -2.48 -0.96 -0.30
N GLU A 91 -2.20 -0.04 0.60
CA GLU A 91 -2.13 1.40 0.37
C GLU A 91 -0.86 1.89 1.05
N ILE A 92 -0.02 2.64 0.33
CA ILE A 92 1.11 3.33 0.95
C ILE A 92 0.57 4.66 1.48
N ASN A 93 0.58 4.83 2.80
CA ASN A 93 -0.01 5.98 3.44
C ASN A 93 0.86 6.53 4.56
N GLY A 94 1.08 7.85 4.53
CA GLY A 94 1.99 8.51 5.44
C GLY A 94 2.76 9.61 4.72
N ALA A 95 2.45 10.83 5.11
CA ALA A 95 3.25 12.03 4.92
C ALA A 95 3.19 12.80 6.24
#